data_AF-A0A7W5V2S6-F1
#
_entry.id   AF-A0A7W5V2S6-F1
#
_cell.length_a   1.000
_cell.length_b   1.000
_cell.length_c   1.000
_cell.angle_alpha   90.00
_cell.angle_beta   90.00
_cell.angle_gamma   90.00
#
_symmetry.space_group_name_H-M   'P 1'
#
loop_
_entity.id
_entity.type
_entity.pdbx_description
1 polymer ?
#
loop_
_entity_poly.entity_id
_entity_poly.type
_entity_poly.pdbx_seq_one_letter_code
_entity_poly.pdbx_strand_id
1 'polypeptide(L)'
;MTTCRRRLPTTILLSVMGAVTVAMLAVGLHIGQLVTALWLLAPLAEGLAYLVALAVYLPVMTVLLRRRRVAACAAGLVLTVTGLAAPVTLQFTPELRVPLRFHLERFAFTQVAELAREGKLPAERLHSYLGAELPSHLCFVSANCRVSALGTSGGRPVLFLPDWLGIPDDALGYAHFTGEATGSFDAYGMRVCPTTHLGEGWWWMDRCRGPRRS
;
A
#
# COMPACT_ATOMS: atom_id res chain seq x y z
N MET A 1 12.50 44.45 -27.15
CA MET A 1 11.37 43.90 -26.36
C MET A 1 11.92 42.99 -25.26
N THR A 2 11.99 43.47 -24.02
CA THR A 2 12.43 42.70 -22.85
C THR A 2 11.22 41.99 -22.25
N THR A 3 11.11 40.68 -22.46
CA THR A 3 10.07 39.86 -21.82
C THR A 3 10.35 39.76 -20.32
N CYS A 4 9.49 40.38 -19.50
CA CYS A 4 9.51 40.25 -18.04
C CYS A 4 9.15 38.80 -17.65
N ARG A 5 10.16 37.97 -17.33
CA ARG A 5 9.95 36.60 -16.86
C ARG A 5 9.55 36.62 -15.38
N ARG A 6 8.25 36.47 -15.07
CA ARG A 6 7.77 36.29 -13.68
C ARG A 6 8.42 35.04 -13.09
N ARG A 7 9.19 35.21 -12.01
CA ARG A 7 9.80 34.08 -11.27
C ARG A 7 8.75 33.46 -10.35
N LEU A 8 8.53 32.15 -10.46
CA LEU A 8 7.67 31.42 -9.52
C LEU A 8 8.17 31.57 -8.07
N PRO A 9 7.30 31.74 -7.07
CA PRO A 9 7.69 31.77 -5.67
C PRO A 9 8.25 30.41 -5.22
N THR A 10 9.18 30.44 -4.27
CA THR A 10 9.84 29.22 -3.73
C THR A 10 8.86 28.27 -3.06
N THR A 11 7.77 28.80 -2.46
CA THR A 11 6.72 27.98 -1.83
C THR A 11 6.05 27.07 -2.85
N ILE A 12 5.65 27.59 -4.01
CA ILE A 12 5.04 26.78 -5.09
C ILE A 12 5.99 25.66 -5.54
N LEU A 13 7.29 25.97 -5.69
CA LEU A 13 8.29 24.96 -6.08
C LEU A 13 8.36 23.80 -5.07
N LEU A 14 8.41 24.11 -3.77
CA LEU A 14 8.43 23.10 -2.71
C LEU A 14 7.10 22.34 -2.61
N SER A 15 5.96 23.00 -2.83
CA SER A 15 4.65 22.34 -2.85
C SER A 15 4.56 21.32 -3.99
N VAL A 16 5.08 21.64 -5.18
CA VAL A 16 5.12 20.70 -6.31
C VAL A 16 5.99 19.49 -5.96
N MET A 17 7.19 19.70 -5.40
CA MET A 17 8.04 18.57 -4.96
C MET A 17 7.34 17.74 -3.90
N GLY A 18 6.72 18.36 -2.90
CA GLY A 18 5.99 17.69 -1.84
C GLY A 18 4.84 16.83 -2.37
N ALA A 19 4.07 17.34 -3.33
CA ALA A 19 3.01 16.56 -3.98
C ALA A 19 3.55 15.32 -4.70
N VAL A 20 4.66 15.45 -5.43
CA VAL A 20 5.33 14.30 -6.08
C VAL A 20 5.87 13.32 -5.04
N THR A 21 6.44 13.81 -3.93
CA THR A 21 6.93 12.95 -2.84
C THR A 21 5.79 12.12 -2.24
N VAL A 22 4.65 12.75 -1.95
CA VAL A 22 3.46 12.06 -1.43
C VAL A 22 2.94 11.02 -2.42
N ALA A 23 2.87 11.36 -3.72
CA ALA A 23 2.44 10.43 -4.75
C ALA A 23 3.37 9.21 -4.85
N MET A 24 4.68 9.41 -4.81
CA MET A 24 5.65 8.31 -4.83
C MET A 24 5.56 7.43 -3.59
N LEU A 25 5.36 8.02 -2.40
CA LEU A 25 5.13 7.25 -1.17
C LEU A 25 3.86 6.41 -1.26
N ALA A 26 2.78 6.93 -1.83
CA ALA A 26 1.56 6.18 -2.09
C ALA A 26 1.83 4.99 -3.03
N VAL A 27 2.59 5.19 -4.11
CA VAL A 27 3.00 4.07 -5.01
C VAL A 27 3.74 2.99 -4.23
N GLY A 28 4.68 3.35 -3.37
CA GLY A 28 5.43 2.38 -2.55
C GLY A 28 4.56 1.62 -1.53
N LEU A 29 3.63 2.30 -0.87
CA LEU A 29 2.71 1.68 0.10
C LEU A 29 1.71 0.72 -0.58
N HIS A 30 1.27 1.06 -1.79
CA HIS A 30 0.27 0.32 -2.56
C HIS A 30 0.86 -0.57 -3.67
N ILE A 31 2.15 -0.89 -3.61
CA ILE A 31 2.83 -1.66 -4.66
C ILE A 31 2.18 -3.02 -4.93
N GLY A 32 1.65 -3.68 -3.89
CA GLY A 32 0.93 -4.96 -4.05
C GLY A 32 -0.31 -4.84 -4.93
N GLN A 33 -1.06 -3.74 -4.82
CA GLN A 33 -2.22 -3.46 -5.67
C GLN A 33 -1.79 -3.12 -7.10
N LEU A 34 -0.72 -2.35 -7.26
CA LEU A 34 -0.17 -2.00 -8.57
C LEU A 34 0.32 -3.25 -9.32
N VAL A 35 1.02 -4.16 -8.63
CA VAL A 35 1.44 -5.45 -9.17
C VAL A 35 0.24 -6.32 -9.51
N THR A 36 -0.79 -6.33 -8.68
CA THR A 36 -2.04 -7.09 -8.94
C THR A 36 -2.77 -6.56 -10.18
N ALA A 37 -2.90 -5.25 -10.32
CA ALA A 37 -3.67 -4.63 -11.40
C ALA A 37 -2.93 -4.62 -12.74
N LEU A 38 -1.61 -4.41 -12.74
CA LEU A 38 -0.81 -4.23 -13.95
C LEU A 38 0.01 -5.46 -14.32
N TRP A 39 0.19 -6.41 -13.39
CA TRP A 39 0.94 -7.65 -13.58
C TRP A 39 2.31 -7.41 -14.24
N LEU A 40 2.58 -7.96 -15.42
CA LEU A 40 3.84 -7.76 -16.16
C LEU A 40 4.12 -6.30 -16.53
N LEU A 41 3.10 -5.42 -16.54
CA LEU A 41 3.26 -3.99 -16.80
C LEU A 41 3.59 -3.18 -15.54
N ALA A 42 3.50 -3.77 -14.34
CA ALA A 42 3.80 -3.09 -13.09
C ALA A 42 5.21 -2.47 -13.05
N PRO A 43 6.30 -3.18 -13.45
CA PRO A 43 7.64 -2.59 -13.46
C PRO A 43 7.77 -1.41 -14.43
N LEU A 44 7.06 -1.45 -15.56
CA LEU A 44 7.07 -0.35 -16.54
C LEU A 44 6.35 0.89 -16.00
N ALA A 45 5.19 0.70 -15.35
CA ALA A 45 4.46 1.78 -14.72
C ALA A 45 5.25 2.41 -13.56
N GLU A 46 5.91 1.58 -12.75
CA GLU A 46 6.80 2.03 -11.68
C GLU A 46 7.98 2.83 -12.25
N GLY A 47 8.67 2.29 -13.27
CA GLY A 47 9.76 2.99 -13.95
C GLY A 47 9.32 4.35 -14.52
N LEU A 48 8.14 4.42 -15.12
CA LEU A 48 7.56 5.68 -15.62
C LEU A 48 7.29 6.68 -14.48
N ALA A 49 6.78 6.22 -13.34
CA ALA A 49 6.56 7.08 -12.18
C ALA A 49 7.88 7.70 -11.67
N TYR A 50 8.96 6.93 -11.60
CA TYR A 50 10.29 7.45 -11.25
C TYR A 50 10.83 8.46 -12.27
N LEU A 51 10.64 8.20 -13.57
CA LEU A 51 11.04 9.14 -14.62
C LEU A 51 10.28 10.47 -14.51
N VAL A 52 8.97 10.42 -14.25
CA VAL A 52 8.16 11.62 -13.99
C VAL A 52 8.65 12.36 -12.75
N ALA A 53 8.92 11.65 -11.66
CA ALA A 53 9.43 12.24 -10.43
C ALA A 53 10.79 12.94 -10.65
N LEU A 54 11.73 12.29 -11.35
CA LEU A 54 13.02 12.89 -11.72
C LEU A 54 12.86 14.12 -12.62
N ALA A 55 11.94 14.06 -13.59
CA ALA A 55 11.64 15.19 -14.47
C ALA A 55 11.08 16.41 -13.72
N VAL A 56 10.48 16.22 -12.54
CA VAL A 56 10.04 17.31 -11.65
C VAL A 56 11.15 17.75 -10.69
N TYR A 57 11.81 16.81 -10.02
CA TYR A 57 12.81 17.12 -9.00
C TYR A 57 14.04 17.83 -9.59
N LEU A 58 14.57 17.38 -10.73
CA LEU A 58 15.81 17.93 -11.29
C LEU A 58 15.69 19.42 -11.69
N PRO A 59 14.64 19.86 -12.44
CA PRO A 59 14.49 21.26 -12.78
C PRO A 59 14.20 22.14 -11.56
N VAL A 60 13.33 21.68 -10.64
CA VAL A 60 13.01 22.43 -9.43
C VAL A 60 14.25 22.62 -8.57
N MET A 61 15.02 21.55 -8.33
CA MET A 61 16.26 21.60 -7.58
C MET A 61 17.27 22.56 -8.23
N THR A 62 17.43 22.50 -9.56
CA THR A 62 18.30 23.41 -10.30
C THR A 62 17.90 24.88 -10.10
N VAL A 63 16.59 25.18 -10.09
CA VAL A 63 16.09 26.54 -9.82
C VAL A 63 16.36 26.97 -8.37
N LEU A 64 16.19 26.09 -7.39
CA LEU A 64 16.47 26.38 -5.98
C LEU A 64 17.95 26.66 -5.74
N LEU A 65 18.84 25.83 -6.29
CA LEU A 65 20.30 26.00 -6.21
C LEU A 65 20.74 27.34 -6.82
N ARG A 66 20.19 27.70 -8.00
CA ARG A 66 20.48 28.99 -8.65
C ARG A 66 20.02 30.20 -7.84
N ARG A 67 19.01 30.05 -6.97
CA ARG A 67 18.53 31.12 -6.08
C ARG A 67 19.37 31.26 -4.81
N ARG A 68 20.34 30.35 -4.56
CA ARG A 68 21.23 30.35 -3.39
C ARG A 68 20.49 30.43 -2.05
N ARG A 69 19.27 29.89 -1.97
CA ARG A 69 18.48 29.83 -0.73
C ARG A 69 18.72 28.51 -0.02
N VAL A 70 19.72 28.48 0.87
CA VAL A 70 20.19 27.26 1.54
C VAL A 70 19.06 26.45 2.16
N ALA A 71 18.16 27.08 2.93
CA ALA A 71 17.04 26.37 3.56
C ALA A 71 16.08 25.72 2.55
N ALA A 72 15.80 26.38 1.43
CA ALA A 72 14.93 25.82 0.40
C ALA A 72 15.61 24.68 -0.36
N CYS A 73 16.92 24.78 -0.60
CA CYS A 73 17.69 23.68 -1.20
C CYS A 73 17.71 22.45 -0.28
N ALA A 74 17.90 22.64 1.03
CA ALA A 74 17.88 21.55 2.00
C ALA A 74 16.49 20.87 2.04
N ALA A 75 15.42 21.64 2.12
CA ALA A 75 14.06 21.11 2.09
C ALA A 75 13.76 20.36 0.78
N GLY A 76 14.15 20.92 -0.37
CA GLY A 76 14.01 20.23 -1.65
C GLY A 76 14.82 18.94 -1.70
N LEU A 77 16.04 18.91 -1.16
CA LEU A 77 16.88 17.72 -1.16
C LEU A 77 16.25 16.60 -0.34
N VAL A 78 15.73 16.94 0.84
CA VAL A 78 14.99 15.99 1.69
C VAL A 78 13.80 15.41 0.91
N LEU A 79 12.98 16.26 0.28
CA LEU A 79 11.83 15.81 -0.52
C LEU A 79 12.24 14.88 -1.68
N THR A 80 13.30 15.23 -2.41
CA THR A 80 13.83 14.38 -3.50
C THR A 80 14.31 13.03 -2.96
N VAL A 81 15.12 13.02 -1.91
CA VAL A 81 15.67 11.78 -1.33
C VAL A 81 14.54 10.92 -0.79
N THR A 82 13.60 11.50 -0.03
CA THR A 82 12.43 10.78 0.49
C THR A 82 11.59 10.22 -0.65
N GLY A 83 11.27 11.03 -1.66
CA GLY A 83 10.40 10.61 -2.77
C GLY A 83 11.01 9.57 -3.70
N LEU A 84 12.34 9.45 -3.75
CA LEU A 84 13.03 8.44 -4.57
C LEU A 84 13.44 7.20 -3.77
N ALA A 85 13.98 7.37 -2.56
CA ALA A 85 14.52 6.26 -1.78
C ALA A 85 13.45 5.53 -0.98
N ALA A 86 12.49 6.25 -0.37
CA ALA A 86 11.53 5.63 0.54
C ALA A 86 10.61 4.60 -0.16
N PRO A 87 10.07 4.83 -1.37
CA PRO A 87 9.23 3.82 -2.03
C PRO A 87 10.01 2.53 -2.35
N VAL A 88 11.27 2.66 -2.81
CA VAL A 88 12.19 1.51 -3.00
C VAL A 88 12.39 0.77 -1.68
N THR A 89 12.70 1.49 -0.59
CA THR A 89 12.88 0.86 0.72
C THR A 89 11.61 0.12 1.18
N LEU A 90 10.43 0.72 1.02
CA LEU A 90 9.15 0.09 1.38
C LEU A 90 8.88 -1.17 0.55
N GLN A 91 9.22 -1.16 -0.74
CA GLN A 91 9.06 -2.32 -1.62
C GLN A 91 9.89 -3.52 -1.16
N PHE A 92 11.14 -3.29 -0.74
CA PHE A 92 12.07 -4.36 -0.34
C PHE A 92 12.09 -4.66 1.16
N THR A 93 11.30 -3.95 1.97
CA THR A 93 11.24 -4.15 3.43
C THR A 93 9.78 -4.23 3.89
N PRO A 94 9.10 -5.37 3.68
CA PRO A 94 7.70 -5.55 4.05
C PRO A 94 7.46 -5.34 5.55
N GLU A 95 8.46 -5.62 6.40
CA GLU A 95 8.42 -5.40 7.84
C GLU A 95 8.20 -3.92 8.21
N LEU A 96 8.61 -2.99 7.33
CA LEU A 96 8.33 -1.56 7.49
C LEU A 96 7.04 -1.16 6.78
N ARG A 97 6.85 -1.62 5.53
CA ARG A 97 5.72 -1.22 4.68
C ARG A 97 4.38 -1.62 5.26
N VAL A 98 4.26 -2.85 5.74
CA VAL A 98 2.98 -3.42 6.17
C VAL A 98 2.43 -2.72 7.42
N PRO A 99 3.20 -2.58 8.53
CA PRO A 99 2.71 -1.82 9.68
C PRO A 99 2.46 -0.34 9.35
N LEU A 100 3.35 0.28 8.58
CA LEU A 100 3.19 1.68 8.20
C LEU A 100 1.88 1.92 7.44
N ARG A 101 1.60 1.11 6.42
CA ARG A 101 0.35 1.21 5.67
C ARG A 101 -0.86 0.97 6.57
N PHE A 102 -0.84 -0.09 7.36
CA PHE A 102 -1.94 -0.39 8.29
C PHE A 102 -2.23 0.80 9.21
N HIS A 103 -1.20 1.43 9.79
CA HIS A 103 -1.39 2.56 10.70
C HIS A 103 -1.90 3.82 9.99
N LEU A 104 -1.42 4.11 8.79
CA LEU A 104 -1.90 5.25 7.98
C LEU A 104 -3.36 5.06 7.55
N GLU A 105 -3.76 3.82 7.27
CA GLU A 105 -5.09 3.45 6.75
C GLU A 105 -6.00 2.83 7.80
N ARG A 106 -5.62 2.86 9.09
CA ARG A 106 -6.27 2.11 10.17
C ARG A 106 -7.78 2.30 10.20
N PHE A 107 -8.24 3.52 9.99
CA PHE A 107 -9.67 3.85 9.95
C PHE A 107 -10.46 3.05 8.91
N ALA A 108 -9.88 2.75 7.74
CA ALA A 108 -10.53 1.93 6.73
C ALA A 108 -10.55 0.45 7.10
N PHE A 109 -9.46 -0.07 7.68
CA PHE A 109 -9.42 -1.42 8.25
C PHE A 109 -10.48 -1.61 9.33
N THR A 110 -10.59 -0.66 10.28
CA THR A 110 -11.63 -0.68 11.30
C THR A 110 -13.02 -0.73 10.67
N GLN A 111 -13.34 0.16 9.71
CA GLN A 111 -14.63 0.16 9.03
C GLN A 111 -14.96 -1.17 8.34
N VAL A 112 -13.99 -1.82 7.69
CA VAL A 112 -14.22 -3.16 7.10
C VAL A 112 -14.62 -4.18 8.17
N ALA A 113 -13.91 -4.21 9.30
CA ALA A 113 -14.25 -5.10 10.41
C ALA A 113 -15.64 -4.78 11.01
N GLU A 114 -16.02 -3.50 11.08
CA GLU A 114 -17.34 -3.08 11.55
C GLU A 114 -18.46 -3.49 10.60
N LEU A 115 -18.28 -3.30 9.28
CA LEU A 115 -19.24 -3.76 8.27
C LEU A 115 -19.49 -5.27 8.37
N ALA A 116 -18.45 -6.06 8.61
CA ALA A 116 -18.59 -7.50 8.82
C ALA A 116 -19.37 -7.81 10.10
N ARG A 117 -19.02 -7.16 11.21
CA ARG A 117 -19.68 -7.33 12.52
C ARG A 117 -21.16 -6.96 12.47
N GLU A 118 -21.52 -5.93 11.72
CA GLU A 118 -22.89 -5.45 11.55
C GLU A 118 -23.69 -6.25 10.52
N GLY A 119 -23.09 -7.27 9.89
CA GLY A 119 -23.76 -8.07 8.86
C GLY A 119 -24.03 -7.30 7.56
N LYS A 120 -23.32 -6.18 7.32
CA LYS A 120 -23.44 -5.35 6.12
C LYS A 120 -22.63 -5.88 4.94
N LEU A 121 -21.72 -6.83 5.18
CA LEU A 121 -21.08 -7.62 4.13
C LEU A 121 -21.93 -8.86 3.83
N PRO A 122 -22.27 -9.15 2.56
CA PRO A 122 -23.09 -10.32 2.22
C PRO A 122 -22.38 -11.63 2.64
N ALA A 123 -22.93 -12.32 3.65
CA ALA A 123 -22.31 -13.50 4.24
C ALA A 123 -22.07 -14.63 3.21
N GLU A 124 -23.01 -14.84 2.30
CA GLU A 124 -22.88 -15.80 1.19
C GLU A 124 -21.69 -15.50 0.26
N ARG A 125 -21.31 -14.23 0.11
CA ARG A 125 -20.22 -13.81 -0.78
C ARG A 125 -18.87 -13.81 -0.08
N LEU A 126 -18.83 -13.65 1.26
CA LEU A 126 -17.58 -13.74 2.02
C LEU A 126 -16.87 -15.09 1.81
N HIS A 127 -17.63 -16.17 1.67
CA HIS A 127 -17.12 -17.51 1.41
C HIS A 127 -17.00 -17.86 -0.08
N SER A 128 -17.35 -16.93 -0.99
CA SER A 128 -17.10 -17.12 -2.41
C SER A 128 -15.60 -17.08 -2.71
N TYR A 129 -15.19 -17.68 -3.82
CA TYR A 129 -13.77 -17.85 -4.17
C TYR A 129 -12.95 -16.54 -4.10
N LEU A 130 -13.53 -15.39 -4.42
CA LEU A 130 -12.83 -14.09 -4.35
C LEU A 130 -13.35 -13.18 -3.23
N GLY A 131 -14.29 -13.64 -2.41
CA GLY A 131 -14.93 -12.85 -1.37
C GLY A 131 -16.00 -11.85 -1.86
N ALA A 132 -16.51 -11.07 -0.92
CA ALA A 132 -17.49 -10.02 -1.12
C ALA A 132 -16.82 -8.72 -1.57
N GLU A 133 -17.53 -7.92 -2.38
CA GLU A 133 -17.06 -6.60 -2.80
C GLU A 133 -17.12 -5.61 -1.64
N LEU A 134 -16.06 -4.78 -1.56
CA LEU A 134 -16.02 -3.67 -0.63
C LEU A 134 -16.74 -2.45 -1.22
N PRO A 135 -17.31 -1.57 -0.39
CA PRO A 135 -17.70 -0.23 -0.82
C PRO A 135 -16.54 0.48 -1.52
N SER A 136 -16.83 1.27 -2.56
CA SER A 136 -15.81 1.90 -3.41
C SER A 136 -14.78 2.73 -2.63
N HIS A 137 -15.23 3.44 -1.59
CA HIS A 137 -14.37 4.25 -0.72
C HIS A 137 -13.45 3.41 0.19
N LEU A 138 -13.62 2.09 0.26
CA LEU A 138 -12.75 1.15 0.99
C LEU A 138 -11.94 0.25 0.02
N CYS A 139 -12.08 0.39 -1.30
CA CYS A 139 -11.33 -0.44 -2.25
C CYS A 139 -9.82 -0.36 -2.03
N PHE A 140 -9.30 0.79 -1.59
CA PHE A 140 -7.86 1.01 -1.46
C PHE A 140 -7.17 0.13 -0.40
N VAL A 141 -7.91 -0.53 0.51
CA VAL A 141 -7.30 -1.47 1.48
C VAL A 141 -7.17 -2.90 0.94
N SER A 142 -7.65 -3.19 -0.28
CA SER A 142 -7.61 -4.52 -0.90
C SER A 142 -7.20 -4.44 -2.37
N ALA A 143 -6.35 -5.36 -2.83
CA ALA A 143 -5.82 -5.40 -4.18
C ALA A 143 -6.88 -5.63 -5.26
N ASN A 144 -7.99 -6.27 -4.90
CA ASN A 144 -9.10 -6.55 -5.81
C ASN A 144 -10.42 -5.89 -5.38
N CYS A 145 -10.37 -4.93 -4.44
CA CYS A 145 -11.56 -4.34 -3.82
C CYS A 145 -12.52 -5.40 -3.22
N ARG A 146 -11.99 -6.51 -2.70
CA ARG A 146 -12.78 -7.55 -2.05
C ARG A 146 -12.26 -7.92 -0.67
N VAL A 147 -13.13 -8.52 0.11
CA VAL A 147 -12.85 -9.14 1.41
C VAL A 147 -13.40 -10.56 1.42
N SER A 148 -12.58 -11.52 1.79
CA SER A 148 -12.96 -12.94 1.87
C SER A 148 -12.84 -13.49 3.29
N ALA A 149 -13.40 -14.66 3.52
CA ALA A 149 -13.22 -15.41 4.75
C ALA A 149 -12.26 -16.59 4.51
N LEU A 150 -11.09 -16.60 5.16
CA LEU A 150 -10.11 -17.70 5.01
C LEU A 150 -10.42 -18.93 5.87
N GLY A 151 -11.45 -18.86 6.70
CA GLY A 151 -11.78 -19.85 7.70
C GLY A 151 -12.43 -19.19 8.91
N THR A 152 -12.31 -19.82 10.08
CA THR A 152 -12.90 -19.31 11.32
C THR A 152 -11.88 -19.27 12.47
N SER A 153 -11.92 -18.23 13.31
CA SER A 153 -11.22 -18.14 14.59
C SER A 153 -12.16 -17.60 15.65
N GLY A 154 -12.19 -18.21 16.83
CA GLY A 154 -13.13 -17.84 17.90
C GLY A 154 -14.60 -17.94 17.48
N GLY A 155 -14.93 -18.89 16.59
CA GLY A 155 -16.30 -19.10 16.08
C GLY A 155 -16.79 -18.06 15.07
N ARG A 156 -15.92 -17.14 14.59
CA ARG A 156 -16.28 -16.14 13.57
C ARG A 156 -15.33 -16.21 12.36
N PRO A 157 -15.77 -15.73 11.19
CA PRO A 157 -14.92 -15.68 10.00
C PRO A 157 -13.63 -14.87 10.23
N VAL A 158 -12.50 -15.40 9.75
CA VAL A 158 -11.25 -14.62 9.63
C VAL A 158 -11.35 -13.82 8.35
N LEU A 159 -11.58 -12.51 8.47
CA LEU A 159 -11.68 -11.62 7.31
C LEU A 159 -10.30 -11.44 6.69
N PHE A 160 -10.21 -11.44 5.38
CA PHE A 160 -8.96 -11.28 4.64
C PHE A 160 -9.09 -10.25 3.54
N LEU A 161 -8.14 -9.31 3.53
CA LEU A 161 -7.97 -8.25 2.56
C LEU A 161 -6.64 -8.51 1.83
N PRO A 162 -6.66 -9.04 0.60
CA PRO A 162 -5.44 -9.28 -0.14
C PRO A 162 -4.74 -7.94 -0.40
N ASP A 163 -3.45 -7.85 -0.10
CA ASP A 163 -2.58 -6.75 -0.50
C ASP A 163 -1.94 -7.02 -1.86
N TRP A 164 -1.76 -8.29 -2.18
CA TRP A 164 -1.19 -8.79 -3.42
C TRP A 164 -1.91 -10.08 -3.82
N LEU A 165 -2.19 -10.22 -5.12
CA LEU A 165 -2.69 -11.44 -5.74
C LEU A 165 -1.72 -11.93 -6.81
N GLY A 166 -1.38 -13.21 -6.77
CA GLY A 166 -0.63 -13.91 -7.80
C GLY A 166 -1.54 -14.48 -8.89
N ILE A 167 -0.95 -14.82 -10.04
CA ILE A 167 -1.58 -15.56 -11.13
C ILE A 167 -0.86 -16.93 -11.24
N PRO A 168 -1.57 -18.08 -11.30
CA PRO A 168 -3.03 -18.21 -11.42
C PRO A 168 -3.79 -17.90 -10.13
N ASP A 169 -3.25 -18.30 -8.99
CA ASP A 169 -3.82 -18.09 -7.66
C ASP A 169 -2.69 -18.01 -6.65
N ASP A 170 -2.76 -17.07 -5.71
CA ASP A 170 -1.91 -16.93 -4.52
C ASP A 170 -2.27 -15.57 -3.88
N ALA A 171 -2.21 -15.42 -2.56
CA ALA A 171 -2.37 -14.10 -1.95
C ALA A 171 -1.62 -13.90 -0.65
N LEU A 172 -1.16 -12.66 -0.46
CA LEU A 172 -0.67 -12.12 0.80
C LEU A 172 -1.52 -10.92 1.17
N GLY A 173 -1.67 -10.61 2.45
CA GLY A 173 -2.56 -9.51 2.84
C GLY A 173 -2.80 -9.38 4.33
N TYR A 174 -3.82 -8.61 4.66
CA TYR A 174 -4.22 -8.33 6.03
C TYR A 174 -5.37 -9.24 6.42
N ALA A 175 -5.32 -9.83 7.61
CA ALA A 175 -6.44 -10.59 8.16
C ALA A 175 -6.87 -10.07 9.53
N HIS A 176 -8.17 -10.07 9.77
CA HIS A 176 -8.76 -9.69 11.05
C HIS A 176 -9.30 -10.93 11.76
N PHE A 177 -8.77 -11.16 12.96
CA PHE A 177 -9.13 -12.25 13.86
C PHE A 177 -9.94 -11.72 15.04
N THR A 178 -11.02 -12.40 15.40
CA THR A 178 -11.76 -12.13 16.64
C THR A 178 -11.31 -13.00 17.81
N GLY A 179 -10.43 -13.97 17.56
CA GLY A 179 -9.82 -14.86 18.54
C GLY A 179 -8.31 -14.94 18.35
N GLU A 180 -7.71 -16.04 18.81
CA GLU A 180 -6.28 -16.26 18.63
C GLU A 180 -5.92 -16.40 17.14
N ALA A 181 -4.81 -15.77 16.72
CA ALA A 181 -4.28 -15.85 15.37
C ALA A 181 -3.29 -17.02 15.28
N THR A 182 -3.80 -18.24 15.29
CA THR A 182 -3.00 -19.48 15.22
C THR A 182 -3.35 -20.31 14.01
N GLY A 183 -2.40 -21.15 13.59
CA GLY A 183 -2.56 -22.07 12.48
C GLY A 183 -2.21 -21.45 11.12
N SER A 184 -2.56 -22.19 10.07
CA SER A 184 -2.37 -21.79 8.68
C SER A 184 -3.70 -21.77 7.95
N PHE A 185 -3.80 -20.89 6.97
CA PHE A 185 -4.99 -20.65 6.17
C PHE A 185 -4.67 -20.81 4.68
N ASP A 186 -5.70 -21.07 3.88
CA ASP A 186 -5.59 -21.13 2.43
C ASP A 186 -6.04 -19.80 1.82
N ALA A 187 -5.08 -19.01 1.34
CA ALA A 187 -5.30 -17.74 0.64
C ALA A 187 -5.19 -17.96 -0.87
N TYR A 188 -6.23 -18.56 -1.44
CA TYR A 188 -6.35 -18.90 -2.86
C TYR A 188 -5.23 -19.84 -3.35
N GLY A 189 -5.14 -21.04 -2.77
CA GLY A 189 -4.10 -22.02 -3.08
C GLY A 189 -2.77 -21.78 -2.37
N MET A 190 -2.54 -20.59 -1.79
CA MET A 190 -1.37 -20.30 -0.98
C MET A 190 -1.61 -20.60 0.50
N ARG A 191 -0.76 -21.45 1.08
CA ARG A 191 -0.72 -21.61 2.54
C ARG A 191 -0.09 -20.39 3.23
N VAL A 192 -0.90 -19.62 3.95
CA VAL A 192 -0.47 -18.43 4.70
C VAL A 192 -0.63 -18.58 6.21
N CYS A 193 0.18 -17.86 6.97
CA CYS A 193 0.18 -17.83 8.43
C CYS A 193 0.21 -16.37 8.91
N PRO A 194 -0.37 -16.07 10.08
CA PRO A 194 -0.20 -14.77 10.71
C PRO A 194 1.26 -14.60 11.13
N THR A 195 1.92 -13.53 10.68
CA THR A 195 3.36 -13.31 10.92
C THR A 195 3.67 -12.02 11.66
N THR A 196 2.86 -10.98 11.48
CA THR A 196 3.07 -9.68 12.15
C THR A 196 1.74 -9.19 12.73
N HIS A 197 1.70 -9.00 14.05
CA HIS A 197 0.54 -8.40 14.73
C HIS A 197 0.53 -6.89 14.50
N LEU A 198 -0.61 -6.37 14.05
CA LEU A 198 -0.78 -4.95 13.69
C LEU A 198 -1.65 -4.19 14.73
N GLY A 199 -2.34 -4.92 15.60
CA GLY A 199 -3.27 -4.39 16.59
C GLY A 199 -4.74 -4.59 16.21
N GLU A 200 -5.64 -4.50 17.20
CA GLU A 200 -7.10 -4.61 16.98
C GLU A 200 -7.53 -5.89 16.25
N GLY A 201 -6.83 -7.00 16.49
CA GLY A 201 -7.11 -8.27 15.83
C GLY A 201 -6.57 -8.35 14.39
N TRP A 202 -5.95 -7.30 13.86
CA TRP A 202 -5.32 -7.33 12.54
C TRP A 202 -3.92 -7.94 12.57
N TRP A 203 -3.67 -8.75 11.56
CA TRP A 203 -2.40 -9.42 11.32
C TRP A 203 -2.02 -9.33 9.84
N TRP A 204 -0.73 -9.24 9.58
CA TRP A 204 -0.18 -9.57 8.27
C TRP A 204 -0.16 -11.08 8.09
N MET A 205 -0.69 -11.54 6.95
CA MET A 205 -0.67 -12.92 6.51
C MET A 205 0.41 -13.07 5.45
N ASP A 206 1.42 -13.86 5.77
CA ASP A 206 2.53 -14.19 4.87
C ASP A 206 2.63 -15.71 4.66
N ARG A 207 3.46 -16.15 3.73
CA ARG A 207 3.81 -17.56 3.58
C ARG A 207 4.27 -18.12 4.92
N CYS A 208 3.69 -19.25 5.31
CA CYS A 208 4.12 -19.95 6.52
C CYS A 208 5.62 -20.30 6.43
N ARG A 209 6.43 -19.85 7.40
CA ARG A 209 7.85 -20.22 7.50
C ARG A 209 7.96 -21.62 8.13
N GLY A 210 8.15 -22.67 7.34
CA GLY A 210 8.33 -24.06 7.85
C GLY A 210 8.43 -25.11 6.75
N PRO A 211 8.99 -26.31 7.03
CA PRO A 211 9.21 -27.33 5.99
C PRO A 211 7.87 -27.82 5.42
N ARG A 212 7.75 -27.82 4.08
CA ARG A 212 6.61 -28.43 3.38
C ARG A 212 6.47 -29.86 3.88
N ARG A 213 5.39 -30.16 4.60
CA ARG A 213 5.00 -31.54 4.86
C ARG A 213 4.10 -31.98 3.71
N SER A 214 4.64 -32.92 2.93
CA SER A 214 3.96 -33.77 1.95
C SER A 214 2.71 -34.43 2.53
#